data_AF-A0A807ZL35-F1
#
_entry.id   AF-A0A807ZL35-F1
#
_cell.length_a   1.000
_cell.length_b   1.000
_cell.length_c   1.000
_cell.angle_alpha   90.00
_cell.angle_beta   90.00
_cell.angle_gamma   90.00
#
_symmetry.space_group_name_H-M   'P 1'
#
loop_
_entity.id
_entity.type
_entity.pdbx_description
1 polymer ?
#
loop_
_entity_poly.entity_id
_entity_poly.type
_entity_poly.pdbx_seq_one_letter_code
_entity_poly.pdbx_strand_id
1 'polypeptide(L)'
;MLHNAGWEPSHNEELTLAKFCHLAGERAVFVPADDNAAQLAIDLSSASIPLIRRVPIGALEPDMYLLLRTAGGGDFLIPLANRILGRIAKERREQQAEWKSQLISKAKEQFGELSRGALASAVSNYLSSNALLHASPANVFYWMSSRSIRPRKKEAFIAILEYSGMQSKSEELWEAMEEIERAHRSAGHTIRKMLLQRISTMSLEPLKRDGQMVFDLGEQDGGSISAFQIINISKDEFDIPINLIGTLLDFGV
;
A
#
# COMPACT_ATOMS: atom_id res chain seq x y z
N MET A 1 -23.49 0.48 -5.62
CA MET A 1 -22.34 1.40 -5.40
C MET A 1 -21.14 1.03 -6.26
N LEU A 2 -20.54 -0.17 -6.15
CA LEU A 2 -19.42 -0.58 -7.03
C LEU A 2 -19.81 -0.76 -8.51
N HIS A 3 -21.06 -1.18 -8.79
CA HIS A 3 -21.60 -1.24 -10.16
C HIS A 3 -21.72 0.14 -10.84
N ASN A 4 -21.96 1.21 -10.09
CA ASN A 4 -22.05 2.58 -10.66
C ASN A 4 -20.67 3.14 -11.01
N ALA A 5 -19.58 2.51 -10.53
CA ALA A 5 -18.21 2.82 -10.90
C ALA A 5 -17.67 1.93 -12.04
N GLY A 6 -18.56 1.19 -12.73
CA GLY A 6 -18.19 0.36 -13.88
C GLY A 6 -17.40 -0.92 -13.53
N TRP A 7 -17.46 -1.38 -12.28
CA TRP A 7 -16.76 -2.59 -11.87
C TRP A 7 -17.66 -3.83 -11.94
N GLU A 8 -17.21 -4.84 -12.69
CA GLU A 8 -17.70 -6.22 -12.61
C GLU A 8 -16.61 -7.09 -11.96
N PRO A 9 -16.94 -7.88 -10.91
CA PRO A 9 -15.97 -8.75 -10.27
C PRO A 9 -15.46 -9.83 -11.22
N SER A 10 -14.17 -9.80 -11.55
CA SER A 10 -13.51 -10.97 -12.17
C SER A 10 -13.15 -12.01 -11.11
N HIS A 11 -13.23 -13.30 -11.45
CA HIS A 11 -13.00 -14.42 -10.52
C HIS A 11 -11.56 -14.54 -9.96
N ASN A 12 -10.67 -13.57 -10.23
CA ASN A 12 -9.26 -13.63 -9.84
C ASN A 12 -8.74 -12.37 -9.10
N GLU A 13 -9.64 -11.48 -8.67
CA GLU A 13 -9.24 -10.24 -7.99
C GLU A 13 -8.88 -10.45 -6.51
N GLU A 14 -7.75 -9.86 -6.10
CA GLU A 14 -7.24 -9.87 -4.73
C GLU A 14 -8.18 -9.10 -3.80
N LEU A 15 -9.00 -9.74 -2.99
CA LEU A 15 -9.86 -9.00 -2.05
C LEU A 15 -9.16 -8.65 -0.73
N THR A 16 -9.54 -7.52 -0.13
CA THR A 16 -9.15 -7.09 1.21
C THR A 16 -10.31 -6.36 1.87
N LEU A 17 -10.41 -6.47 3.21
CA LEU A 17 -11.34 -5.65 3.99
C LEU A 17 -10.90 -4.19 3.98
N ALA A 18 -11.87 -3.31 3.76
CA ALA A 18 -11.66 -1.88 3.61
C ALA A 18 -12.80 -1.07 4.22
N LYS A 19 -12.47 0.12 4.72
CA LYS A 19 -13.44 1.14 5.12
C LYS A 19 -13.63 2.14 3.98
N PHE A 20 -14.87 2.57 3.78
CA PHE A 20 -15.21 3.56 2.78
C PHE A 20 -15.19 4.97 3.38
N CYS A 21 -14.36 5.85 2.83
CA CYS A 21 -14.26 7.24 3.25
C CYS A 21 -14.88 8.15 2.19
N HIS A 22 -15.93 8.88 2.56
CA HIS A 22 -16.48 9.96 1.76
C HIS A 22 -15.61 11.20 1.90
N LEU A 23 -15.27 11.81 0.77
CA LEU A 23 -14.36 12.94 0.66
C LEU A 23 -15.10 14.16 0.09
N ALA A 24 -14.57 15.35 0.34
CA ALA A 24 -15.07 16.57 -0.27
C ALA A 24 -15.06 16.50 -1.80
N GLY A 25 -16.05 17.16 -2.42
CA GLY A 25 -16.19 17.23 -3.88
C GLY A 25 -16.76 15.97 -4.52
N GLU A 26 -17.69 15.28 -3.84
CA GLU A 26 -18.38 14.06 -4.35
C GLU A 26 -17.42 12.90 -4.69
N ARG A 27 -16.35 12.78 -3.92
CA ARG A 27 -15.36 11.72 -4.09
C ARG A 27 -15.36 10.74 -2.94
N ALA A 28 -14.73 9.60 -3.14
CA ALA A 28 -14.43 8.68 -2.07
C ALA A 28 -13.11 7.94 -2.28
N VAL A 29 -12.69 7.24 -1.23
CA VAL A 29 -11.56 6.33 -1.27
C VAL A 29 -11.85 5.15 -0.35
N PHE A 30 -11.35 3.98 -0.71
CA PHE A 30 -11.26 2.86 0.21
C PHE A 30 -9.91 2.87 0.93
N VAL A 31 -9.94 2.77 2.25
CA VAL A 31 -8.74 2.60 3.09
C VAL A 31 -8.72 1.20 3.72
N PRO A 32 -7.55 0.59 3.97
CA PRO A 32 -7.50 -0.74 4.56
C PRO A 32 -8.19 -0.76 5.93
N ALA A 33 -8.93 -1.82 6.26
CA ALA A 33 -9.47 -2.02 7.61
C ALA A 33 -8.43 -2.56 8.61
N ASP A 34 -7.16 -2.64 8.23
CA ASP A 34 -6.06 -3.08 9.10
C ASP A 34 -5.70 -2.01 10.14
N ASP A 35 -5.76 -2.36 11.42
CA ASP A 35 -5.41 -1.48 12.55
C ASP A 35 -3.95 -1.00 12.52
N ASN A 36 -3.06 -1.72 11.84
CA ASN A 36 -1.67 -1.30 11.65
C ASN A 36 -1.48 -0.39 10.43
N ALA A 37 -2.51 -0.25 9.59
CA ALA A 37 -2.46 0.68 8.48
C ALA A 37 -2.57 2.12 8.99
N ALA A 38 -1.90 3.02 8.28
CA ALA A 38 -1.95 4.44 8.58
C ALA A 38 -1.84 5.24 7.28
N GLN A 39 -2.69 6.25 7.15
CA GLN A 39 -2.71 7.17 6.03
C GLN A 39 -2.00 8.48 6.38
N LEU A 40 -1.48 9.15 5.36
CA LEU A 40 -0.93 10.47 5.52
C LEU A 40 -2.08 11.48 5.56
N ALA A 41 -2.13 12.32 6.58
CA ALA A 41 -3.14 13.36 6.69
C ALA A 41 -2.51 14.71 7.03
N ILE A 42 -3.16 15.79 6.61
CA ILE A 42 -2.88 17.15 7.07
C ILE A 42 -3.83 17.45 8.23
N ASP A 43 -3.24 17.80 9.37
CA ASP A 43 -3.96 18.34 10.50
C ASP A 43 -3.87 19.86 10.50
N LEU A 44 -5.03 20.52 10.32
CA LEU A 44 -5.16 21.98 10.34
C LEU A 44 -5.64 22.52 11.70
N SER A 45 -5.91 21.65 12.68
CA SER A 45 -6.45 22.06 14.00
C SER A 45 -5.41 22.74 14.90
N SER A 46 -4.12 22.56 14.63
CA SER A 46 -3.05 23.19 15.42
C SER A 46 -2.78 24.63 14.95
N ALA A 47 -2.92 25.59 15.87
CA ALA A 47 -2.98 27.03 15.59
C ALA A 47 -1.65 27.69 15.12
N SER A 48 -0.63 26.94 14.72
CA SER A 48 0.65 27.55 14.32
C SER A 48 1.37 26.89 13.15
N ILE A 49 1.25 25.56 12.91
CA ILE A 49 1.88 24.91 11.75
C ILE A 49 1.02 23.71 11.29
N PRO A 50 0.64 23.61 10.00
CA PRO A 50 -0.01 22.42 9.45
C PRO A 50 0.87 21.19 9.68
N LEU A 51 0.35 20.17 10.38
CA LEU A 51 1.11 18.97 10.69
C LEU A 51 0.78 17.86 9.70
N ILE A 52 1.74 17.52 8.84
CA ILE A 52 1.66 16.28 8.05
C ILE A 52 2.11 15.11 8.95
N ARG A 53 1.17 14.22 9.27
CA ARG A 53 1.42 13.03 10.09
C ARG A 53 0.80 11.78 9.48
N ARG A 54 1.35 10.62 9.85
CA ARG A 54 0.66 9.34 9.64
C ARG A 54 -0.39 9.20 10.74
N VAL A 55 -1.63 9.01 10.34
CA VAL A 55 -2.77 8.77 11.24
C VAL A 55 -3.19 7.32 11.06
N PRO A 56 -3.21 6.51 12.15
CA PRO A 56 -3.77 5.17 12.10
C PRO A 56 -5.20 5.18 11.54
N ILE A 57 -5.59 4.16 10.76
CA ILE A 57 -6.93 4.14 10.14
C ILE A 57 -8.04 4.30 11.18
N GLY A 58 -7.93 3.61 12.32
CA GLY A 58 -8.91 3.71 13.41
C GLY A 58 -8.99 5.08 14.10
N ALA A 59 -8.02 5.97 13.84
CA ALA A 59 -7.97 7.34 14.37
C ALA A 59 -8.30 8.40 13.30
N LEU A 60 -8.71 7.99 12.10
CA LEU A 60 -9.25 8.91 11.10
C LEU A 60 -10.61 9.42 11.57
N GLU A 61 -10.81 10.73 11.48
CA GLU A 61 -12.05 11.39 11.86
C GLU A 61 -12.52 12.33 10.73
N PRO A 62 -13.82 12.64 10.67
CA PRO A 62 -14.30 13.76 9.86
C PRO A 62 -13.48 15.04 10.13
N ASP A 63 -13.43 15.92 9.13
CA ASP A 63 -12.65 17.17 9.12
C ASP A 63 -11.12 17.03 9.07
N MET A 64 -10.58 15.81 9.17
CA MET A 64 -9.18 15.56 8.77
C MET A 64 -9.03 15.63 7.25
N TYR A 65 -7.84 15.95 6.76
CA TYR A 65 -7.55 16.00 5.32
C TYR A 65 -6.65 14.85 4.90
N LEU A 66 -7.18 13.87 4.17
CA LEU A 66 -6.41 12.75 3.63
C LEU A 66 -5.58 13.18 2.43
N LEU A 67 -4.30 12.82 2.43
CA LEU A 67 -3.42 12.99 1.29
C LEU A 67 -3.48 11.77 0.40
N LEU A 68 -4.06 11.93 -0.78
CA LEU A 68 -4.19 10.92 -1.82
C LEU A 68 -3.36 11.30 -3.03
N ARG A 69 -2.98 10.30 -3.83
CA ARG A 69 -2.30 10.55 -5.10
C ARG A 69 -3.34 10.63 -6.21
N THR A 70 -3.29 11.68 -7.02
CA THR A 70 -4.35 11.98 -8.00
C THR A 70 -3.86 12.14 -9.43
N ALA A 71 -2.54 12.13 -9.67
CA ALA A 71 -1.97 12.08 -11.01
C ALA A 71 -0.74 11.16 -11.04
N GLY A 72 -0.52 10.45 -12.17
CA GLY A 72 0.69 9.64 -12.41
C GLY A 72 0.52 8.11 -12.46
N GLY A 73 -0.70 7.59 -12.64
CA GLY A 73 -0.95 6.21 -13.12
C GLY A 73 -0.32 5.03 -12.35
N GLY A 74 0.18 5.25 -11.13
CA GLY A 74 0.86 4.22 -10.35
C GLY A 74 1.41 4.76 -9.02
N ASP A 75 1.87 3.83 -8.17
CA ASP A 75 2.49 4.13 -6.89
C ASP A 75 3.83 4.88 -7.11
N PHE A 76 3.83 6.22 -7.19
CA PHE A 76 5.02 7.10 -7.27
C PHE A 76 6.17 6.72 -6.31
N LEU A 77 5.84 6.03 -5.20
CA LEU A 77 6.81 5.50 -4.26
C LEU A 77 7.75 4.48 -4.91
N ILE A 78 7.23 3.62 -5.80
CA ILE A 78 8.01 2.59 -6.49
C ILE A 78 8.97 3.21 -7.52
N PRO A 79 8.55 4.08 -8.46
CA PRO A 79 9.46 4.78 -9.36
C PRO A 79 10.52 5.58 -8.62
N LEU A 80 10.16 6.32 -7.56
CA LEU A 80 11.14 7.07 -6.77
C LEU A 80 12.11 6.13 -6.03
N ALA A 81 11.61 5.05 -5.42
CA ALA A 81 12.47 4.04 -4.80
C ALA A 81 13.44 3.42 -5.82
N ASN A 82 12.96 3.13 -7.03
CA ASN A 82 13.81 2.60 -8.11
C ASN A 82 14.86 3.63 -8.55
N ARG A 83 14.52 4.92 -8.58
CA ARG A 83 15.50 5.99 -8.85
C ARG A 83 16.57 6.08 -7.76
N ILE A 84 16.18 5.93 -6.49
CA ILE A 84 17.10 5.90 -5.35
C ILE A 84 18.02 4.67 -5.42
N LEU A 85 17.49 3.50 -5.83
CA LEU A 85 18.30 2.30 -6.08
C LEU A 85 19.24 2.48 -7.29
N GLY A 86 18.89 3.34 -8.25
CA GLY A 86 19.70 3.59 -9.43
C GLY A 86 19.91 2.34 -10.27
N ARG A 87 21.17 2.05 -10.62
CA ARG A 87 21.52 0.96 -11.55
C ARG A 87 21.11 -0.44 -11.09
N ILE A 88 21.01 -0.67 -9.78
CA ILE A 88 20.67 -1.99 -9.21
C ILE A 88 19.15 -2.20 -9.12
N ALA A 89 18.33 -1.19 -9.41
CA ALA A 89 16.88 -1.27 -9.23
C ALA A 89 16.25 -2.45 -9.97
N LYS A 90 16.65 -2.66 -11.23
CA LYS A 90 16.12 -3.74 -12.07
C LYS A 90 16.43 -5.11 -11.47
N GLU A 91 17.70 -5.37 -11.16
CA GLU A 91 18.18 -6.63 -10.57
C GLU A 91 17.44 -6.94 -9.25
N ARG A 92 17.28 -5.93 -8.37
CA ARG A 92 16.57 -6.11 -7.10
C ARG A 92 15.09 -6.42 -7.29
N ARG A 93 14.43 -5.78 -8.26
CA ARG A 93 13.02 -6.08 -8.59
C ARG A 93 12.86 -7.46 -9.20
N GLU A 94 13.82 -7.93 -9.99
CA GLU A 94 13.85 -9.30 -10.52
C GLU A 94 14.00 -10.31 -9.38
N GLN A 95 14.91 -10.09 -8.43
CA GLN A 95 15.04 -10.92 -7.22
C GLN A 95 13.75 -10.90 -6.37
N GLN A 96 13.08 -9.76 -6.23
CA GLN A 96 11.78 -9.66 -5.55
C GLN A 96 10.71 -10.50 -6.26
N ALA A 97 10.66 -10.44 -7.59
CA ALA A 97 9.71 -11.20 -8.38
C ALA A 97 10.01 -12.70 -8.35
N GLU A 98 11.29 -13.08 -8.38
CA GLU A 98 11.76 -14.47 -8.36
C GLU A 98 11.23 -15.22 -7.13
N TRP A 99 11.50 -14.72 -5.92
CA TRP A 99 11.11 -15.44 -4.70
C TRP A 99 9.58 -15.54 -4.55
N LYS A 100 8.84 -14.53 -4.99
CA LYS A 100 7.37 -14.54 -4.96
C LYS A 100 6.80 -15.52 -5.97
N SER A 101 7.34 -15.52 -7.19
CA SER A 101 6.93 -16.45 -8.23
C SER A 101 7.19 -17.88 -7.78
N GLN A 102 8.33 -18.15 -7.16
CA GLN A 102 8.67 -19.46 -6.63
C GLN A 102 7.76 -19.88 -5.48
N LEU A 103 7.45 -18.97 -4.54
CA LEU A 103 6.48 -19.22 -3.47
C LEU A 103 5.12 -19.62 -4.04
N ILE A 104 4.61 -18.86 -5.02
CA ILE A 104 3.31 -19.12 -5.65
C ILE A 104 3.34 -20.43 -6.44
N SER A 105 4.39 -20.66 -7.22
CA SER A 105 4.56 -21.87 -8.02
C SER A 105 4.63 -23.10 -7.13
N LYS A 106 5.38 -23.03 -6.01
CA LYS A 106 5.47 -24.14 -5.06
C LYS A 106 4.14 -24.43 -4.37
N ALA A 107 3.41 -23.39 -4.00
CA ALA A 107 2.07 -23.52 -3.45
C ALA A 107 1.09 -24.19 -4.43
N LYS A 108 1.15 -23.81 -5.71
CA LYS A 108 0.32 -24.42 -6.77
C LYS A 108 0.70 -25.87 -7.05
N GLU A 109 1.99 -26.17 -7.10
CA GLU A 109 2.47 -27.55 -7.27
C GLU A 109 1.94 -28.46 -6.16
N GLN A 110 1.93 -27.98 -4.92
CA GLN A 110 1.57 -28.78 -3.76
C GLN A 110 0.06 -28.86 -3.49
N PHE A 111 -0.68 -27.77 -3.72
CA PHE A 111 -2.09 -27.64 -3.34
C PHE A 111 -3.05 -27.49 -4.53
N GLY A 112 -2.53 -27.47 -5.75
CA GLY A 112 -3.29 -27.28 -6.99
C GLY A 112 -3.50 -25.81 -7.38
N GLU A 113 -4.19 -25.61 -8.51
CA GLU A 113 -4.53 -24.29 -9.06
C GLU A 113 -5.69 -23.66 -8.29
N LEU A 114 -5.42 -23.20 -7.07
CA LEU A 114 -6.38 -22.54 -6.20
C LEU A 114 -6.31 -21.01 -6.32
N SER A 115 -7.35 -20.33 -5.85
CA SER A 115 -7.29 -18.88 -5.64
C SER A 115 -6.19 -18.53 -4.65
N ARG A 116 -5.61 -17.32 -4.76
CA ARG A 116 -4.50 -16.93 -3.86
C ARG A 116 -4.90 -16.94 -2.38
N GLY A 117 -6.14 -16.60 -2.03
CA GLY A 117 -6.62 -16.68 -0.65
C GLY A 117 -6.61 -18.12 -0.11
N ALA A 118 -7.03 -19.08 -0.93
CA ALA A 118 -6.97 -20.49 -0.60
C ALA A 118 -5.53 -21.00 -0.53
N LEU A 119 -4.65 -20.61 -1.48
CA LEU A 119 -3.22 -20.92 -1.44
C LEU A 119 -2.56 -20.37 -0.17
N ALA A 120 -2.85 -19.12 0.20
CA ALA A 120 -2.31 -18.48 1.38
C ALA A 120 -2.73 -19.22 2.67
N SER A 121 -3.99 -19.65 2.74
CA SER A 121 -4.50 -20.46 3.86
C SER A 121 -3.81 -21.82 3.93
N ALA A 122 -3.64 -22.51 2.79
CA ALA A 122 -2.96 -23.80 2.73
C ALA A 122 -1.48 -23.70 3.13
N VAL A 123 -0.75 -22.70 2.60
CA VAL A 123 0.66 -22.43 2.96
C VAL A 123 0.79 -22.06 4.43
N SER A 124 -0.10 -21.21 4.96
CA SER A 124 -0.14 -20.85 6.38
C SER A 124 -0.29 -22.07 7.29
N ASN A 125 -1.20 -22.99 6.93
CA ASN A 125 -1.40 -24.25 7.65
C ASN A 125 -0.19 -25.17 7.55
N TYR A 126 0.43 -25.25 6.37
CA TYR A 126 1.65 -26.04 6.17
C TYR A 126 2.82 -25.53 7.02
N LEU A 127 3.10 -24.22 6.97
CA LEU A 127 4.19 -23.61 7.74
C LEU A 127 3.99 -23.81 9.25
N SER A 128 2.75 -23.73 9.72
CA SER A 128 2.40 -23.97 11.13
C SER A 128 2.54 -25.44 11.52
N SER A 129 2.08 -26.37 10.68
CA SER A 129 2.09 -27.82 10.96
C SER A 129 3.50 -28.42 10.94
N ASN A 130 4.42 -27.82 10.18
CA ASN A 130 5.81 -28.23 10.12
C ASN A 130 6.70 -27.48 11.13
N ALA A 131 6.10 -26.71 12.04
CA ALA A 131 6.80 -25.89 13.04
C ALA A 131 7.84 -24.91 12.46
N LEU A 132 7.71 -24.56 11.17
CA LEU A 132 8.62 -23.64 10.48
C LEU A 132 8.31 -22.19 10.85
N LEU A 133 7.02 -21.84 10.90
CA LEU A 133 6.55 -20.49 11.19
C LEU A 133 5.06 -20.46 11.50
N HIS A 134 4.67 -19.77 12.57
CA HIS A 134 3.27 -19.39 12.79
C HIS A 134 2.95 -18.08 12.05
N ALA A 135 2.62 -18.21 10.76
CA ALA A 135 2.07 -17.12 9.97
C ALA A 135 0.55 -17.23 9.92
N SER A 136 -0.16 -16.10 9.81
CA SER A 136 -1.59 -16.08 9.51
C SER A 136 -1.82 -16.16 7.99
N PRO A 137 -2.98 -16.65 7.53
CA PRO A 137 -3.33 -16.64 6.10
C PRO A 137 -3.26 -15.24 5.49
N ALA A 138 -3.68 -14.21 6.24
CA ALA A 138 -3.59 -12.82 5.80
C ALA A 138 -2.14 -12.36 5.56
N ASN A 139 -1.20 -12.74 6.43
CA ASN A 139 0.21 -12.41 6.24
C ASN A 139 0.78 -13.09 4.98
N VAL A 140 0.50 -14.39 4.81
CA VAL A 140 0.97 -15.15 3.63
C VAL A 140 0.37 -14.56 2.35
N PHE A 141 -0.91 -14.25 2.36
CA PHE A 141 -1.61 -13.62 1.25
C PHE A 141 -0.94 -12.30 0.84
N TYR A 142 -0.62 -11.46 1.84
CA TYR A 142 0.10 -10.22 1.62
C TYR A 142 1.52 -10.45 1.08
N TRP A 143 2.26 -11.44 1.59
CA TRP A 143 3.61 -11.77 1.11
C TRP A 143 3.62 -12.26 -0.34
N MET A 144 2.58 -12.98 -0.76
CA MET A 144 2.39 -13.38 -2.16
C MET A 144 2.01 -12.21 -3.08
N SER A 145 1.56 -11.07 -2.53
CA SER A 145 1.18 -9.89 -3.32
C SER A 145 2.38 -9.13 -3.87
N SER A 146 2.20 -8.39 -4.96
CA SER A 146 3.22 -7.48 -5.49
C SER A 146 3.52 -6.30 -4.55
N ARG A 147 2.62 -5.97 -3.62
CA ARG A 147 2.71 -4.84 -2.68
C ARG A 147 3.64 -5.07 -1.49
N SER A 148 3.88 -6.33 -1.12
CA SER A 148 4.85 -6.64 -0.05
C SER A 148 6.28 -6.65 -0.59
N ILE A 149 7.24 -6.04 0.11
CA ILE A 149 8.66 -6.23 -0.27
C ILE A 149 9.15 -7.59 0.23
N ARG A 150 8.89 -7.87 1.50
CA ARG A 150 9.24 -9.10 2.21
C ARG A 150 8.48 -9.16 3.55
N PRO A 151 8.47 -10.31 4.25
CA PRO A 151 8.15 -10.35 5.67
C PRO A 151 9.07 -9.44 6.49
N ARG A 152 8.52 -8.90 7.57
CA ARG A 152 9.26 -8.00 8.46
C ARG A 152 10.41 -8.70 9.19
N LYS A 153 10.16 -9.93 9.66
CA LYS A 153 11.12 -10.76 10.41
C LYS A 153 11.94 -11.63 9.46
N LYS A 154 13.24 -11.75 9.71
CA LYS A 154 14.16 -12.54 8.86
C LYS A 154 13.84 -14.02 8.92
N GLU A 155 13.50 -14.50 10.10
CA GLU A 155 13.12 -15.89 10.35
C GLU A 155 11.89 -16.28 9.51
N ALA A 156 10.91 -15.37 9.42
CA ALA A 156 9.73 -15.58 8.60
C ALA A 156 10.06 -15.65 7.10
N PHE A 157 10.98 -14.79 6.63
CA PHE A 157 11.42 -14.83 5.23
C PHE A 157 12.21 -16.09 4.90
N ILE A 158 13.12 -16.51 5.79
CA ILE A 158 13.87 -17.76 5.63
C ILE A 158 12.93 -18.96 5.56
N ALA A 159 11.94 -19.06 6.45
CA ALA A 159 10.96 -20.15 6.43
C ALA A 159 10.16 -20.20 5.12
N ILE A 160 9.81 -19.04 4.55
CA ILE A 160 9.15 -18.96 3.24
C ILE A 160 10.09 -19.45 2.13
N LEU A 161 11.36 -19.05 2.16
CA LEU A 161 12.32 -19.48 1.15
C LEU A 161 12.64 -20.96 1.27
N GLU A 162 12.73 -21.51 2.48
CA GLU A 162 12.86 -22.95 2.72
C GLU A 162 11.67 -23.72 2.15
N TYR A 163 10.44 -23.29 2.47
CA TYR A 163 9.22 -23.83 1.86
C TYR A 163 9.27 -23.79 0.33
N SER A 164 9.75 -22.68 -0.23
CA SER A 164 9.81 -22.45 -1.68
C SER A 164 10.96 -23.17 -2.39
N GLY A 165 11.85 -23.85 -1.64
CA GLY A 165 13.04 -24.52 -2.19
C GLY A 165 14.21 -23.59 -2.53
N MET A 166 14.24 -22.38 -1.96
CA MET A 166 15.23 -21.33 -2.21
C MET A 166 16.14 -21.02 -1.00
N GLN A 167 16.24 -21.95 -0.04
CA GLN A 167 17.01 -21.74 1.19
C GLN A 167 18.46 -21.29 0.94
N SER A 168 19.10 -21.83 -0.11
CA SER A 168 20.49 -21.50 -0.47
C SER A 168 20.70 -20.04 -0.88
N LYS A 169 19.64 -19.36 -1.36
CA LYS A 169 19.66 -17.94 -1.74
C LYS A 169 19.16 -17.01 -0.62
N SER A 170 18.94 -17.53 0.58
CA SER A 170 18.25 -16.78 1.64
C SER A 170 18.95 -15.49 2.05
N GLU A 171 20.28 -15.50 2.18
CA GLU A 171 21.03 -14.29 2.53
C GLU A 171 21.02 -13.26 1.39
N GLU A 172 21.30 -13.71 0.16
CA GLU A 172 21.30 -12.87 -1.04
C GLU A 172 19.94 -12.16 -1.23
N LEU A 173 18.85 -12.92 -1.15
CA LEU A 173 17.51 -12.36 -1.31
C LEU A 173 17.13 -11.46 -0.14
N TRP A 174 17.57 -11.78 1.09
CA TRP A 174 17.31 -10.91 2.24
C TRP A 174 17.97 -9.55 2.06
N GLU A 175 19.27 -9.53 1.73
CA GLU A 175 20.02 -8.31 1.46
C GLU A 175 19.37 -7.49 0.33
N ALA A 176 18.99 -8.15 -0.76
CA ALA A 176 18.30 -7.52 -1.87
C ALA A 176 16.99 -6.85 -1.42
N MET A 177 16.18 -7.55 -0.61
CA MET A 177 14.91 -7.01 -0.13
C MET A 177 15.09 -5.88 0.88
N GLU A 178 16.16 -5.92 1.70
CA GLU A 178 16.51 -4.79 2.57
C GLU A 178 16.89 -3.54 1.77
N GLU A 179 17.61 -3.68 0.66
CA GLU A 179 17.94 -2.55 -0.21
C GLU A 179 16.69 -1.90 -0.79
N ILE A 180 15.74 -2.70 -1.28
CA ILE A 180 14.45 -2.21 -1.77
C ILE A 180 13.70 -1.49 -0.63
N GLU A 181 13.64 -2.08 0.56
CA GLU A 181 12.94 -1.48 1.69
C GLU A 181 13.58 -0.16 2.15
N ARG A 182 14.92 -0.08 2.19
CA ARG A 182 15.64 1.17 2.50
C ARG A 182 15.33 2.25 1.46
N ALA A 183 15.36 1.91 0.18
CA ALA A 183 15.03 2.85 -0.89
C ALA A 183 13.56 3.30 -0.83
N HIS A 184 12.64 2.39 -0.51
CA HIS A 184 11.21 2.69 -0.36
C HIS A 184 10.96 3.63 0.83
N ARG A 185 11.61 3.39 1.97
CA ARG A 185 11.57 4.30 3.12
C ARG A 185 12.16 5.67 2.80
N SER A 186 13.28 5.70 2.09
CA SER A 186 13.93 6.95 1.66
C SER A 186 13.02 7.74 0.71
N ALA A 187 12.38 7.06 -0.25
CA ALA A 187 11.41 7.66 -1.16
C ALA A 187 10.22 8.28 -0.40
N GLY A 188 9.68 7.56 0.59
CA GLY A 188 8.61 8.08 1.45
C GLY A 188 9.04 9.32 2.25
N HIS A 189 10.27 9.33 2.77
CA HIS A 189 10.83 10.50 3.46
C HIS A 189 10.99 11.70 2.52
N THR A 190 11.52 11.48 1.31
CA THR A 190 11.67 12.51 0.28
C THR A 190 10.32 13.12 -0.10
N ILE A 191 9.30 12.30 -0.36
CA ILE A 191 7.93 12.76 -0.66
C ILE A 191 7.39 13.63 0.47
N ARG A 192 7.54 13.17 1.72
CA ARG A 192 7.10 13.95 2.88
C ARG A 192 7.81 15.30 2.97
N LYS A 193 9.12 15.34 2.70
CA LYS A 193 9.89 16.59 2.70
C LYS A 193 9.40 17.55 1.62
N MET A 194 9.15 17.05 0.40
CA MET A 194 8.62 17.87 -0.71
C MET A 194 7.22 18.41 -0.38
N LEU A 195 6.35 17.60 0.19
CA LEU A 195 5.02 18.04 0.65
C LEU A 195 5.11 19.14 1.71
N LEU A 196 5.96 18.96 2.74
CA LEU A 196 6.16 19.97 3.78
C LEU A 196 6.68 21.29 3.21
N GLN A 197 7.61 21.22 2.26
CA GLN A 197 8.12 22.40 1.57
C GLN A 197 6.99 23.11 0.80
N ARG A 198 6.18 22.38 0.02
CA ARG A 198 5.04 22.96 -0.70
C ARG A 198 4.05 23.62 0.24
N ILE A 199 3.63 22.92 1.30
CA ILE A 199 2.70 23.47 2.30
C ILE A 199 3.25 24.74 2.96
N SER A 200 4.56 24.80 3.27
CA SER A 200 5.15 25.98 3.90
C SER A 200 5.18 27.22 3.01
N THR A 201 5.08 27.05 1.68
CA THR A 201 5.18 28.14 0.69
C THR A 201 3.83 28.55 0.08
N MET A 202 2.76 27.80 0.35
CA MET A 202 1.45 28.00 -0.28
C MET A 202 0.39 28.36 0.77
N SER A 203 -0.61 29.13 0.35
CA SER A 203 -1.80 29.34 1.17
C SER A 203 -2.66 28.08 1.20
N LEU A 204 -3.05 27.63 2.41
CA LEU A 204 -3.98 26.52 2.61
C LEU A 204 -5.46 26.96 2.65
N GLU A 205 -5.75 28.24 2.37
CA GLU A 205 -7.13 28.72 2.31
C GLU A 205 -8.00 27.98 1.27
N PRO A 206 -7.50 27.59 0.08
CA PRO A 206 -8.28 26.72 -0.83
C PRO A 206 -8.65 25.38 -0.20
N LEU A 207 -7.71 24.76 0.55
CA LEU A 207 -7.97 23.49 1.22
C LEU A 207 -9.07 23.62 2.28
N LYS A 208 -9.09 24.73 3.05
CA LYS A 208 -10.12 25.00 4.04
C LYS A 208 -11.48 25.32 3.41
N ARG A 209 -11.48 26.14 2.36
CA ARG A 209 -12.71 26.64 1.72
C ARG A 209 -13.38 25.56 0.88
N ASP A 210 -12.60 24.84 0.08
CA ASP A 210 -13.12 23.91 -0.93
C ASP A 210 -13.08 22.46 -0.44
N GLY A 211 -12.48 22.20 0.73
CA GLY A 211 -12.27 20.86 1.27
C GLY A 211 -11.23 20.05 0.48
N GLN A 212 -10.57 20.63 -0.52
CA GLN A 212 -9.63 19.95 -1.39
C GLN A 212 -8.52 20.88 -1.88
N MET A 213 -7.33 20.33 -2.14
CA MET A 213 -6.23 21.07 -2.74
C MET A 213 -5.23 20.13 -3.40
N VAL A 214 -4.76 20.50 -4.58
CA VAL A 214 -3.71 19.75 -5.29
C VAL A 214 -2.34 20.36 -4.97
N PHE A 215 -1.40 19.49 -4.59
CA PHE A 215 0.01 19.80 -4.42
C PHE A 215 0.81 19.19 -5.57
N ASP A 216 1.31 20.04 -6.44
CA ASP A 216 2.24 19.65 -7.50
C ASP A 216 3.65 19.47 -6.90
N LEU A 217 4.16 18.24 -6.98
CA LEU A 217 5.49 17.90 -6.49
C LEU A 217 6.58 18.06 -7.56
N GLY A 218 6.24 18.52 -8.77
CA GLY A 218 7.14 18.79 -9.89
C GLY A 218 7.24 17.63 -10.88
N GLU A 219 7.31 17.99 -12.18
CA GLU A 219 7.29 17.04 -13.31
C GLU A 219 8.48 16.06 -13.35
N GLN A 220 9.64 16.44 -12.80
CA GLN A 220 10.80 15.54 -12.76
C GLN A 220 10.77 14.56 -11.55
N ASP A 221 9.94 14.82 -10.54
CA ASP A 221 10.16 14.29 -9.19
C ASP A 221 8.93 13.83 -8.39
N GLY A 222 7.68 13.86 -8.86
CA GLY A 222 6.59 13.56 -7.90
C GLY A 222 5.18 13.23 -8.35
N GLY A 223 4.75 13.61 -9.55
CA GLY A 223 3.31 13.66 -9.85
C GLY A 223 2.57 14.63 -8.93
N SER A 224 1.26 14.44 -8.76
CA SER A 224 0.42 15.31 -7.92
C SER A 224 -0.15 14.53 -6.74
N ILE A 225 -0.03 15.13 -5.55
CA ILE A 225 -0.72 14.67 -4.34
C ILE A 225 -1.83 15.66 -4.05
N SER A 226 -3.04 15.18 -3.79
CA SER A 226 -4.15 16.04 -3.39
C SER A 226 -4.56 15.74 -1.96
N ALA A 227 -4.87 16.79 -1.21
CA ALA A 227 -5.57 16.66 0.05
C ALA A 227 -7.08 16.73 -0.18
N PHE A 228 -7.82 15.89 0.52
CA PHE A 228 -9.28 15.90 0.55
C PHE A 228 -9.77 15.79 1.99
N GLN A 229 -10.70 16.66 2.39
CA GLN A 229 -11.38 16.59 3.67
C GLN A 229 -12.21 15.31 3.75
N ILE A 230 -12.08 14.60 4.87
CA ILE A 230 -12.97 13.50 5.22
C ILE A 230 -14.31 14.10 5.64
N ILE A 231 -15.36 13.78 4.90
CA ILE A 231 -16.73 14.18 5.24
C ILE A 231 -17.36 13.13 6.16
N ASN A 232 -17.15 11.86 5.85
CA ASN A 232 -17.68 10.76 6.62
C ASN A 232 -16.83 9.49 6.41
N ILE A 233 -16.81 8.63 7.42
CA ILE A 233 -16.20 7.30 7.35
C ILE A 233 -17.30 6.29 7.62
N SER A 234 -17.52 5.37 6.68
CA SER A 234 -18.48 4.28 6.88
C SER A 234 -18.08 3.43 8.08
N LYS A 235 -19.07 3.04 8.88
CA LYS A 235 -18.88 2.06 9.95
C LYS A 235 -18.77 0.63 9.41
N ASP A 236 -19.30 0.42 8.20
CA ASP A 236 -19.27 -0.88 7.53
C ASP A 236 -17.91 -1.12 6.87
N GLU A 237 -17.50 -2.38 6.87
CA GLU A 237 -16.33 -2.86 6.15
C GLU A 237 -16.75 -3.61 4.90
N PHE A 238 -15.97 -3.45 3.83
CA PHE A 238 -16.25 -4.00 2.52
C PHE A 238 -15.08 -4.86 2.05
N ASP A 239 -15.37 -6.05 1.53
CA ASP A 239 -14.40 -6.82 0.76
C ASP A 239 -14.28 -6.22 -0.64
N ILE A 240 -13.13 -5.63 -0.96
CA ILE A 240 -12.87 -4.99 -2.25
C ILE A 240 -11.56 -5.49 -2.87
N PRO A 241 -11.41 -5.39 -4.20
CA PRO A 241 -10.13 -5.58 -4.84
C PRO A 241 -9.04 -4.65 -4.27
N ILE A 242 -7.86 -5.20 -3.95
CA ILE A 242 -6.76 -4.49 -3.29
C ILE A 242 -6.28 -3.28 -4.11
N ASN A 243 -6.42 -3.35 -5.43
CA ASN A 243 -6.07 -2.27 -6.36
C ASN A 243 -7.00 -1.06 -6.23
N LEU A 244 -8.16 -1.19 -5.59
CA LEU A 244 -9.06 -0.08 -5.28
C LEU A 244 -8.70 0.64 -3.98
N ILE A 245 -7.86 0.04 -3.11
CA ILE A 245 -7.35 0.72 -1.92
C ILE A 245 -6.52 1.94 -2.32
N GLY A 246 -6.86 3.10 -1.75
CA GLY A 246 -6.19 4.37 -2.01
C GLY A 246 -6.52 4.97 -3.39
N THR A 247 -7.35 4.31 -4.19
CA THR A 247 -7.80 4.81 -5.49
C THR A 247 -8.96 5.77 -5.28
N LEU A 248 -8.82 6.98 -5.83
CA LEU A 248 -9.85 8.00 -5.78
C LEU A 248 -11.02 7.60 -6.69
N LEU A 249 -12.21 7.55 -6.12
CA LEU A 249 -13.47 7.34 -6.82
C LEU A 249 -14.15 8.70 -6.95
N ASP A 250 -14.65 9.01 -8.16
CA ASP A 250 -15.37 10.24 -8.44
C ASP A 250 -16.82 9.89 -8.79
N PHE A 251 -17.78 10.47 -8.07
CA PHE A 251 -19.22 10.27 -8.31
C PHE A 251 -19.86 11.48 -9.00
N GLY A 252 -19.08 12.52 -9.29
CA GLY A 252 -19.53 13.69 -10.04
C GLY A 252 -19.52 13.42 -11.55
N VAL A 253 -20.52 12.67 -12.04
CA VAL A 253 -20.95 12.65 -13.44
C VAL A 253 -22.46 12.64 -13.52
#